data_AF-A0A7S1C588-F1
#
_entry.id   AF-A0A7S1C588-F1
#
_cell.length_a   1.000
_cell.length_b   1.000
_cell.length_c   1.000
_cell.angle_alpha   90.00
_cell.angle_beta   90.00
_cell.angle_gamma   90.00
#
_symmetry.space_group_name_H-M   'P 1'
#
loop_
_entity.id
_entity.type
_entity.pdbx_description
1 polymer ?
#
loop_
_entity_poly.entity_id
_entity_poly.type
_entity_poly.pdbx_seq_one_letter_code
_entity_poly.pdbx_strand_id
1 'polypeptide(L)'
;AAVMSGERLPSFSPGGSPMLALPHGATLPSGGMMSTRERMEVEVIKSLLQSYFNIVKKNFADMVPKTIMCFLVNYTKENLQSELVRALYRDEGRYDELLKEADDTASRRRACLEMQALLARALEIVHEVREFAVK
;
A
#
# COMPACT_ATOMS: atom_id res chain seq x y z
N ALA A 1 40.53 11.67 -29.14
CA ALA A 1 41.00 10.31 -28.81
C ALA A 1 40.17 9.83 -27.62
N ALA A 2 39.34 8.79 -27.66
CA ALA A 2 39.15 7.71 -28.63
C ALA A 2 37.65 7.38 -28.77
N VAL A 3 37.30 6.92 -29.96
CA VAL A 3 36.03 6.36 -30.47
C VAL A 3 35.39 5.39 -29.46
N MET A 4 34.19 5.66 -28.92
CA MET A 4 32.86 5.26 -29.43
C MET A 4 32.76 3.82 -29.98
N SER A 5 33.01 2.82 -29.12
CA SER A 5 32.61 1.42 -29.38
C SER A 5 31.12 1.24 -29.08
N GLY A 6 30.32 1.15 -30.14
CA GLY A 6 28.90 0.83 -30.06
C GLY A 6 28.67 -0.66 -29.83
N GLU A 7 28.33 -1.03 -28.59
CA GLU A 7 27.70 -2.31 -28.25
C GLU A 7 26.22 -2.23 -28.66
N ARG A 8 25.89 -3.01 -29.69
CA ARG A 8 24.56 -3.07 -30.29
C ARG A 8 23.63 -3.83 -29.34
N LEU A 9 22.63 -3.15 -28.78
CA LEU A 9 21.57 -3.76 -27.98
C LEU A 9 20.87 -4.90 -28.76
N PRO A 10 20.62 -6.07 -28.16
CA PRO A 10 19.92 -7.16 -28.84
C PRO A 10 18.48 -6.73 -29.15
N SER A 11 18.11 -6.83 -30.44
CA SER A 11 16.77 -6.54 -30.93
C SER A 11 15.74 -7.43 -30.25
N PHE A 12 14.81 -6.82 -29.53
CA PHE A 12 13.67 -7.47 -28.90
C PHE A 12 12.64 -7.85 -29.97
N SER A 13 12.51 -9.14 -30.31
CA SER A 13 11.40 -9.61 -31.14
C SER A 13 10.14 -9.74 -30.27
N PRO A 14 8.97 -9.21 -30.66
CA PRO A 14 7.77 -9.33 -29.87
C PRO A 14 7.12 -10.69 -30.15
N GLY A 15 7.41 -11.68 -29.29
CA GLY A 15 6.72 -12.98 -29.34
C GLY A 15 7.57 -14.14 -28.86
N GLY A 16 7.82 -14.23 -27.55
CA GLY A 16 8.48 -15.38 -26.96
C GLY A 16 8.70 -15.19 -25.47
N SER A 17 7.87 -15.83 -24.65
CA SER A 17 8.00 -15.85 -23.20
C SER A 17 9.38 -16.38 -22.77
N PRO A 18 10.06 -15.80 -21.77
CA PRO A 18 11.38 -16.27 -21.35
C PRO A 18 11.23 -17.57 -20.56
N MET A 19 11.74 -18.67 -21.14
CA MET A 19 11.83 -19.97 -20.50
C MET A 19 12.99 -19.94 -19.49
N LEU A 20 12.67 -20.02 -18.20
CA LEU A 20 13.63 -20.28 -17.13
C LEU A 20 14.42 -21.55 -17.46
N ALA A 21 15.70 -21.39 -17.76
CA ALA A 21 16.61 -22.51 -18.04
C ALA A 21 16.86 -23.30 -16.74
N LEU A 22 16.17 -24.43 -16.58
CA LEU A 22 16.59 -25.45 -15.62
C LEU A 22 17.89 -26.11 -16.09
N PRO A 23 18.82 -26.45 -15.17
CA PRO A 23 20.09 -27.07 -15.52
C PRO A 23 19.86 -28.43 -16.18
N HIS A 24 20.54 -28.62 -17.30
CA HIS A 24 20.54 -29.84 -18.10
C HIS A 24 21.27 -30.93 -17.32
N GLY A 25 20.55 -32.00 -16.92
CA GLY A 25 21.18 -33.09 -16.17
C GLY A 25 20.24 -34.21 -15.72
N ALA A 26 19.23 -34.55 -16.52
CA ALA A 26 18.49 -35.81 -16.35
C ALA A 26 17.99 -36.28 -17.71
N THR A 27 18.90 -36.72 -18.58
CA THR A 27 18.52 -37.60 -19.69
C THR A 27 18.05 -38.92 -19.08
N LEU A 28 16.72 -39.05 -18.93
CA LEU A 28 16.11 -40.36 -18.77
C LEU A 28 16.50 -41.20 -19.99
N PRO A 29 17.03 -42.42 -19.82
CA PRO A 29 17.33 -43.29 -20.95
C PRO A 29 16.01 -43.66 -21.65
N SER A 30 15.66 -42.94 -22.70
CA SER A 30 14.57 -43.32 -23.59
C SER A 30 15.18 -44.16 -24.71
N GLY A 31 15.10 -45.49 -24.58
CA GLY A 31 15.66 -46.40 -25.56
C GLY A 31 15.27 -47.87 -25.44
N GLY A 32 14.43 -48.25 -24.48
CA GLY A 32 13.73 -49.54 -24.48
C GLY A 32 12.24 -49.28 -24.57
N MET A 33 11.50 -50.07 -25.36
CA MET A 33 10.04 -49.98 -25.40
C MET A 33 9.52 -50.19 -23.97
N MET A 34 9.15 -49.11 -23.28
CA MET A 34 8.66 -49.21 -21.91
C MET A 34 7.50 -50.20 -21.88
N SER A 35 7.62 -51.20 -21.03
CA SER A 35 6.61 -52.24 -20.88
C SER A 35 5.27 -51.58 -20.52
N THR A 36 4.17 -52.17 -20.97
CA THR A 36 2.82 -51.68 -20.64
C THR A 36 2.64 -51.51 -19.13
N ARG A 37 3.28 -52.39 -18.34
CA ARG A 37 3.36 -52.31 -16.89
C ARG A 37 4.08 -51.05 -16.39
N GLU A 38 5.26 -50.76 -16.90
CA GLU A 38 6.05 -49.58 -16.50
C GLU A 38 5.31 -48.28 -16.85
N ARG A 39 4.62 -48.25 -18.00
CA ARG A 39 3.78 -47.10 -18.38
C ARG A 39 2.63 -46.89 -17.39
N MET A 40 1.96 -47.96 -16.96
CA MET A 40 0.90 -47.88 -15.95
C MET A 40 1.45 -47.40 -14.59
N GLU A 41 2.60 -47.93 -14.16
CA GLU A 41 3.24 -47.51 -12.91
C GLU A 41 3.62 -46.02 -12.93
N VAL A 42 4.16 -45.52 -14.05
CA VAL A 42 4.48 -44.09 -14.23
C VAL A 42 3.22 -43.22 -14.18
N GLU A 43 2.12 -43.63 -14.80
CA GLU A 43 0.85 -42.88 -14.74
C GLU A 43 0.26 -42.85 -13.33
N VAL A 44 0.36 -43.93 -12.57
CA VAL A 44 -0.03 -43.95 -11.16
C VAL A 44 0.80 -42.96 -10.35
N ILE A 45 2.13 -42.95 -10.53
CA ILE A 45 3.03 -42.01 -9.83
C ILE A 45 2.66 -40.55 -10.16
N LYS A 46 2.40 -40.24 -11.44
CA LYS A 46 1.95 -38.90 -11.86
C LYS A 46 0.63 -38.50 -11.19
N SER A 47 -0.34 -39.41 -11.14
CA SER A 47 -1.63 -39.15 -10.50
C SER A 47 -1.47 -38.88 -9.00
N LEU A 48 -0.61 -39.64 -8.31
CA LEU A 48 -0.31 -39.43 -6.89
C LEU A 48 0.36 -38.08 -6.65
N LEU A 49 1.34 -37.71 -7.49
CA LEU A 49 2.01 -36.42 -7.38
C LEU A 49 1.04 -35.26 -7.60
N GLN A 50 0.16 -35.37 -8.59
CA GLN A 50 -0.87 -34.36 -8.84
C GLN A 50 -1.84 -34.22 -7.65
N SER A 51 -2.26 -35.34 -7.07
CA SER A 51 -3.13 -35.35 -5.89
C SER A 51 -2.46 -34.67 -4.69
N TYR A 52 -1.20 -35.01 -4.41
CA TYR A 52 -0.45 -34.40 -3.32
C TYR A 52 -0.25 -32.88 -3.55
N PHE A 53 0.16 -32.49 -4.76
CA PHE A 53 0.35 -31.09 -5.11
C PHE A 53 -0.93 -30.28 -4.95
N ASN A 54 -2.08 -30.85 -5.33
CA ASN A 54 -3.38 -30.19 -5.15
C ASN A 54 -3.73 -29.96 -3.67
N ILE A 55 -3.38 -30.89 -2.78
CA ILE A 55 -3.58 -30.73 -1.32
C ILE A 55 -2.66 -29.62 -0.79
N VAL A 56 -1.37 -29.66 -1.14
CA VAL A 56 -0.41 -28.64 -0.72
C VAL A 56 -0.83 -27.26 -1.23
N LYS A 57 -1.25 -27.15 -2.49
CA LYS A 57 -1.73 -25.89 -3.07
C LYS A 57 -2.93 -25.32 -2.31
N LYS A 58 -3.90 -26.17 -1.92
CA LYS A 58 -5.03 -25.75 -1.07
C LYS A 58 -4.57 -25.28 0.30
N ASN A 59 -3.66 -26.02 0.94
CA ASN A 59 -3.10 -25.62 2.23
C ASN A 59 -2.42 -24.24 2.15
N PHE A 60 -1.61 -23.98 1.12
CA PHE A 60 -0.98 -22.67 0.94
C PHE A 60 -2.01 -21.56 0.63
N ALA A 61 -3.05 -21.86 -0.15
CA ALA A 61 -4.13 -20.92 -0.41
C ALA A 61 -4.85 -20.49 0.88
N ASP A 62 -4.97 -21.37 1.87
CA ASP A 62 -5.56 -21.05 3.17
C ASP A 62 -4.57 -20.42 4.16
N MET A 63 -3.32 -20.88 4.16
CA MET A 63 -2.30 -20.42 5.11
C MET A 63 -1.88 -18.97 4.82
N VAL A 64 -1.65 -18.60 3.56
CA VAL A 64 -1.11 -17.29 3.21
C VAL A 64 -2.01 -16.13 3.68
N PRO A 65 -3.33 -16.15 3.40
CA PRO A 65 -4.22 -15.10 3.91
C PRO A 65 -4.29 -15.07 5.44
N LYS A 66 -4.25 -16.23 6.10
CA LYS A 66 -4.24 -16.31 7.58
C LYS A 66 -2.96 -15.72 8.17
N THR A 67 -1.81 -15.99 7.56
CA THR A 67 -0.52 -15.41 7.96
C THR A 67 -0.54 -13.89 7.80
N ILE A 68 -0.99 -13.37 6.65
CA ILE A 68 -1.09 -11.91 6.43
C ILE A 68 -2.05 -11.29 7.45
N MET A 69 -3.21 -11.91 7.67
CA MET A 69 -4.19 -11.41 8.63
C MET A 69 -3.63 -11.35 10.06
N CYS A 70 -2.96 -12.42 10.50
CA CYS A 70 -2.42 -12.50 11.86
C CYS A 70 -1.22 -11.58 12.08
N PHE A 71 -0.22 -11.65 11.20
CA PHE A 71 1.05 -10.97 11.42
C PHE A 71 1.09 -9.52 10.96
N LEU A 72 0.27 -9.14 9.98
CA LEU A 72 0.24 -7.78 9.48
C LEU A 72 -1.03 -7.07 9.91
N VAL A 73 -2.20 -7.55 9.49
CA VAL A 73 -3.45 -6.78 9.67
C VAL A 73 -3.83 -6.64 11.14
N ASN A 74 -3.89 -7.74 11.88
CA ASN A 74 -4.25 -7.73 13.29
C ASN A 74 -3.19 -7.03 14.12
N TYR A 75 -1.90 -7.31 13.85
CA TYR A 75 -0.80 -6.60 14.48
C TYR A 75 -0.87 -5.09 14.29
N THR A 76 -1.05 -4.61 13.06
CA THR A 76 -1.20 -3.17 12.80
C THR A 76 -2.43 -2.62 13.50
N LYS A 77 -3.58 -3.29 13.42
CA LYS A 77 -4.82 -2.83 14.08
C LYS A 77 -4.65 -2.64 15.58
N GLU A 78 -4.00 -3.58 16.27
CA GLU A 78 -3.81 -3.55 17.72
C GLU A 78 -2.79 -2.49 18.16
N ASN A 79 -1.73 -2.29 17.37
CA ASN A 79 -0.62 -1.41 17.75
C ASN A 79 -0.74 0.02 17.19
N LEU A 80 -1.58 0.25 16.17
CA LEU A 80 -1.66 1.53 15.47
C LEU A 80 -1.95 2.71 16.40
N GLN A 81 -2.90 2.56 17.32
CA GLN A 81 -3.29 3.65 18.22
C GLN A 81 -2.13 4.04 19.15
N SER A 82 -1.51 3.05 19.78
CA SER A 82 -0.38 3.25 20.70
C SER A 82 0.83 3.86 20.00
N GLU A 83 1.15 3.37 18.80
CA GLU A 83 2.27 3.89 18.00
C GLU A 83 1.97 5.29 17.45
N LEU A 84 0.75 5.57 17.00
CA LEU A 84 0.37 6.90 16.53
C LEU A 84 0.46 7.93 17.65
N VAL A 85 -0.02 7.61 18.85
CA VAL A 85 0.10 8.49 20.03
C VAL A 85 1.57 8.72 20.36
N ARG A 86 2.40 7.67 20.40
CA ARG A 86 3.85 7.83 20.62
C ARG A 86 4.49 8.72 19.56
N ALA A 87 4.17 8.52 18.28
CA ALA A 87 4.76 9.27 17.18
C ALA A 87 4.34 10.74 17.19
N LEU A 88 3.07 11.03 17.46
CA LEU A 88 2.55 12.40 17.46
C LEU A 88 3.01 13.21 18.68
N TYR A 89 3.13 12.59 19.86
CA TYR A 89 3.40 13.31 21.10
C TYR A 89 4.88 13.30 21.53
N ARG A 90 5.76 12.53 20.88
CA ARG A 90 7.20 12.45 21.24
C ARG A 90 8.06 13.53 20.57
N ASP A 91 7.68 13.99 19.37
CA ASP A 91 8.38 15.08 18.69
C ASP A 91 7.83 16.43 19.19
N GLU A 92 8.35 16.88 20.34
CA GLU A 92 7.92 18.12 21.03
C GLU A 92 7.90 19.37 20.11
N GLY A 93 8.70 19.40 19.03
CA GLY A 93 8.75 20.53 18.09
C GLY A 93 7.82 20.44 16.86
N ARG A 94 7.34 19.24 16.48
CA ARG A 94 6.50 19.06 15.27
C ARG A 94 5.01 19.10 15.56
N TYR A 95 4.63 18.88 16.81
CA TYR A 95 3.23 18.86 17.23
C TYR A 95 2.55 20.23 17.05
N ASP A 96 3.24 21.32 17.42
CA ASP A 96 2.73 22.69 17.24
C ASP A 96 2.53 23.06 15.78
N GLU A 97 3.41 22.58 14.89
CA GLU A 97 3.26 22.78 13.45
C GLU A 97 2.08 21.97 12.89
N LEU A 98 1.92 20.72 13.34
CA LEU A 98 0.84 19.84 12.88
C LEU A 98 -0.55 20.32 13.34
N LEU A 99 -0.62 21.00 14.50
CA LEU A 99 -1.84 21.61 15.03
C LEU A 99 -2.09 23.04 14.54
N LYS A 100 -1.21 23.59 13.69
CA LYS A 100 -1.39 24.94 13.17
C LYS A 100 -2.62 25.01 12.25
N GLU A 101 -3.50 25.97 12.52
CA GLU A 101 -4.65 26.28 11.66
C GLU A 101 -4.18 26.66 10.24
N ALA A 102 -4.95 26.26 9.22
CA ALA A 102 -4.68 26.67 7.84
C ALA A 102 -4.77 28.20 7.68
N ASP A 103 -3.87 28.79 6.91
CA ASP A 103 -3.75 30.26 6.79
C ASP A 103 -5.03 30.91 6.22
N ASP A 104 -5.75 30.22 5.34
CA ASP A 104 -7.02 30.70 4.76
C ASP A 104 -8.13 30.77 5.81
N THR A 105 -8.20 29.77 6.69
CA THR A 105 -9.17 29.67 7.78
C THR A 105 -8.88 30.72 8.85
N ALA A 106 -7.60 30.87 9.20
CA ALA A 106 -7.14 31.93 10.10
C ALA A 106 -7.48 33.33 9.55
N SER A 107 -7.32 33.56 8.24
CA SER A 107 -7.69 34.82 7.58
C SER A 107 -9.20 35.07 7.65
N ARG A 108 -10.03 34.08 7.29
CA ARG A 108 -11.50 34.19 7.37
C ARG A 108 -11.96 34.47 8.80
N ARG A 109 -11.36 33.81 9.80
CA ARG A 109 -11.66 34.05 11.21
C ARG A 109 -11.34 35.48 11.62
N ARG A 110 -10.16 36.00 11.25
CA ARG A 110 -9.79 37.41 11.53
C ARG A 110 -10.77 38.39 10.89
N ALA A 111 -11.15 38.19 9.64
CA ALA A 111 -12.12 39.05 8.95
C ALA A 111 -13.51 39.04 9.61
N CYS A 112 -13.97 37.86 10.06
CA CYS A 112 -15.25 37.73 10.76
C CYS A 112 -15.22 38.45 12.12
N LEU A 113 -14.13 38.32 12.88
CA LEU A 113 -13.95 39.02 14.16
C LEU A 113 -13.90 40.55 13.98
N GLU A 114 -13.24 41.02 12.93
CA GLU A 114 -13.20 42.43 12.59
C GLU A 114 -14.60 42.96 12.25
N MET A 115 -15.34 42.24 11.40
CA MET A 115 -16.73 42.57 11.07
C MET A 115 -17.62 42.58 12.32
N GLN A 116 -17.48 41.59 13.20
CA GLN A 116 -18.23 41.53 14.46
C GLN A 116 -17.95 42.76 15.33
N ALA A 117 -16.68 43.16 15.48
CA ALA A 117 -16.30 44.34 16.26
C ALA A 117 -16.85 45.64 15.66
N LEU A 118 -16.93 45.73 14.33
CA LEU A 118 -17.54 46.87 13.64
C LEU A 118 -19.06 46.93 13.88
N LEU A 119 -19.75 45.80 13.76
CA LEU A 119 -21.19 45.72 14.01
C LEU A 119 -21.55 46.02 15.46
N ALA A 120 -20.74 45.56 16.42
CA ALA A 120 -20.92 45.87 17.84
C ALA A 120 -20.83 47.38 18.11
N ARG A 121 -19.79 48.04 17.58
CA ARG A 121 -19.65 49.50 17.68
C ARG A 121 -20.78 50.26 16.99
N ALA A 122 -21.25 49.78 15.83
CA ALA A 122 -22.39 50.39 15.15
C ALA A 122 -23.67 50.31 15.99
N LEU A 123 -23.90 49.19 16.68
CA LEU A 123 -25.04 49.04 17.59
C LEU A 123 -24.94 49.98 18.79
N GLU A 124 -23.75 50.15 19.39
CA GLU A 124 -23.53 51.11 20.48
C GLU A 124 -23.91 52.53 20.05
N ILE A 125 -23.46 52.97 18.87
CA ILE A 125 -23.82 54.29 18.32
C ILE A 125 -25.33 54.42 18.09
N VAL A 126 -25.99 53.39 17.57
CA VAL A 126 -27.46 53.39 17.39
C VAL A 126 -28.18 53.52 18.73
N HIS A 127 -27.68 52.85 19.77
CA HIS A 127 -28.20 52.99 21.13
C HIS A 127 -28.02 54.41 21.66
N GLU A 128 -26.85 55.02 21.49
CA GLU A 128 -26.60 56.42 21.91
C GLU A 128 -27.57 57.39 21.22
N VAL A 129 -27.72 57.32 19.89
CA VAL A 129 -28.63 58.21 19.14
C VAL A 129 -30.08 58.06 19.60
N ARG A 130 -30.52 56.83 19.92
CA ARG A 130 -31.87 56.58 20.43
C ARG A 130 -32.12 57.27 21.77
N GLU A 131 -31.13 57.29 22.66
CA GLU A 131 -31.21 58.01 23.93
C GLU A 131 -31.30 59.53 23.75
N PHE A 132 -30.67 60.09 22.72
CA PHE A 132 -30.77 61.52 22.40
C PHE A 132 -32.13 61.89 21.78
N ALA A 133 -32.75 61.01 20.99
CA ALA A 133 -34.02 61.28 20.33
C ALA A 133 -35.26 61.18 21.24
N VAL A 134 -35.10 60.63 22.45
CA VAL A 134 -36.18 60.48 23.45
C VAL A 134 -36.21 61.63 24.46
N LYS A 135 -35.19 62.50 24.48
CA LYS A 135 -35.16 63.76 25.25
C LYS A 135 -35.69 64.93 24.41
#